data_AF-H5T8T6-F1
#
_entry.id   AF-H5T8T6-F1
#
_cell.length_a   1.000
_cell.length_b   1.000
_cell.length_c   1.000
_cell.angle_alpha   90.00
_cell.angle_beta   90.00
_cell.angle_gamma   90.00
#
_symmetry.space_group_name_H-M   'P 1'
#
loop_
_entity.id
_entity.type
_entity.pdbx_description
1 polymer ?
#
loop_
_entity_poly.entity_id
_entity_poly.type
_entity_poly.pdbx_seq_one_letter_code
_entity_poly.pdbx_strand_id
1 'polypeptide(L)'
;MLGSTHEQVIVNFTEYLDQTEALLDAYIDSGSDHELFIASYIHGHYSVIAANLVHAVHCSQNQNARLAQWQKQTQHMLMQSIDDAIANNELAVCDAKDVIKMRDSLFVNNIN
;
A
#
# COMPACT_ATOMS: atom_id res chain seq x y z
N MET A 1 3.35 27.80 -15.67
CA MET A 1 2.16 27.57 -14.82
C MET A 1 2.55 26.49 -13.82
N LEU A 2 2.70 26.85 -12.54
CA LEU A 2 2.90 25.88 -11.47
C LEU A 2 1.52 25.32 -11.16
N GLY A 3 1.32 24.00 -11.29
CA GLY A 3 0.10 23.34 -10.81
C GLY A 3 -0.13 23.69 -9.35
N SER A 4 -1.40 23.79 -8.94
CA SER A 4 -1.72 24.05 -7.53
C SER A 4 -1.03 23.02 -6.64
N THR A 5 -0.59 23.41 -5.44
CA THR A 5 0.15 22.51 -4.51
C THR A 5 -0.58 21.18 -4.30
N HIS A 6 -1.91 21.17 -4.41
CA HIS A 6 -2.73 19.98 -4.30
C HIS A 6 -2.70 19.06 -5.54
N GLU A 7 -2.71 19.61 -6.76
CA GLU A 7 -2.57 18.80 -7.99
C GLU A 7 -1.23 18.06 -8.02
N GLN A 8 -0.15 18.72 -7.57
CA GLN A 8 1.15 18.05 -7.46
C GLN A 8 1.13 16.93 -6.41
N VAL A 9 0.41 17.11 -5.30
CA VAL A 9 0.23 16.05 -4.29
C VAL A 9 -0.53 14.87 -4.89
N ILE A 10 -1.59 15.11 -5.67
CA ILE A 10 -2.34 14.04 -6.34
C ILE A 10 -1.41 13.23 -7.26
N VAL A 11 -0.66 13.89 -8.14
CA VAL A 11 0.25 13.20 -9.07
C VAL A 11 1.30 12.38 -8.32
N ASN A 12 2.02 13.00 -7.38
CA ASN A 12 3.07 12.32 -6.64
C ASN A 12 2.52 11.17 -5.79
N PHE A 13 1.29 11.30 -5.29
CA PHE A 13 0.66 10.25 -4.50
C PHE A 13 0.22 9.08 -5.38
N THR A 14 -0.36 9.33 -6.54
CA THR A 14 -0.69 8.27 -7.51
C THR A 14 0.58 7.53 -7.94
N GLU A 15 1.66 8.25 -8.26
CA GLU A 15 2.95 7.63 -8.60
C GLU A 15 3.50 6.78 -7.45
N TYR A 16 3.38 7.24 -6.21
CA TYR A 16 3.74 6.46 -5.03
C TYR A 16 2.91 5.18 -4.90
N LEU A 17 1.61 5.24 -5.21
CA LEU A 17 0.74 4.08 -5.16
C LEU A 17 1.13 3.05 -6.23
N ASP A 18 1.38 3.50 -7.45
CA ASP A 18 1.79 2.66 -8.58
C ASP A 18 3.16 2.01 -8.32
N GLN A 19 4.12 2.75 -7.73
CA GLN A 19 5.43 2.21 -7.37
C GLN A 19 5.33 1.13 -6.29
N THR A 20 4.44 1.30 -5.32
CA THR A 20 4.24 0.29 -4.27
C THR A 20 3.56 -0.97 -4.83
N GLU A 21 2.63 -0.83 -5.78
CA GLU A 21 2.03 -1.97 -6.49
C GLU A 21 3.07 -2.71 -7.33
N ALA A 22 3.92 -1.98 -8.06
CA ALA A 22 5.00 -2.57 -8.86
C ALA A 22 6.02 -3.36 -8.02
N LEU A 23 6.26 -2.97 -6.75
CA LEU A 23 7.08 -3.76 -5.83
C LEU A 23 6.44 -5.11 -5.50
N LEU A 24 5.12 -5.16 -5.38
CA LEU A 24 4.38 -6.41 -5.17
C LEU A 24 4.39 -7.29 -6.43
N ASP A 25 4.23 -6.69 -7.60
CA ASP A 25 4.32 -7.41 -8.89
C ASP A 25 5.70 -8.04 -9.10
N ALA A 26 6.79 -7.40 -8.66
CA ALA A 26 8.13 -7.95 -8.79
C ALA A 26 8.33 -9.29 -8.04
N TYR A 27 7.57 -9.53 -6.97
CA TYR A 27 7.58 -10.83 -6.27
C TYR A 27 6.83 -11.91 -7.05
N ILE A 28 5.87 -11.53 -7.89
CA ILE A 28 5.11 -12.46 -8.74
C ILE A 28 6.01 -13.07 -9.82
N ASP A 29 6.91 -12.26 -10.39
CA ASP A 29 7.76 -12.68 -11.52
C ASP A 29 9.00 -13.49 -11.09
N SER A 30 9.40 -13.45 -9.81
CA SER A 30 10.68 -14.00 -9.35
C SER A 30 10.60 -14.89 -8.09
N GLY A 31 9.44 -14.99 -7.46
CA GLY A 31 9.24 -15.71 -6.21
C GLY A 31 8.95 -17.21 -6.38
N SER A 32 9.20 -17.95 -5.30
CA SER A 32 8.61 -19.29 -5.10
C SER A 32 7.08 -19.23 -5.04
N ASP A 33 6.38 -20.37 -5.20
CA ASP A 33 4.91 -20.44 -5.06
C ASP A 33 4.42 -19.84 -3.73
N HIS A 34 5.20 -19.99 -2.67
CA HIS A 34 4.91 -19.40 -1.37
C HIS A 34 5.02 -17.87 -1.40
N GLU A 35 6.12 -17.34 -1.93
CA GLU A 35 6.29 -15.88 -2.07
C GLU A 35 5.24 -15.27 -2.99
N LEU A 36 4.85 -15.98 -4.05
CA LEU A 36 3.76 -15.60 -4.93
C LEU A 36 2.43 -15.52 -4.18
N PHE A 37 2.12 -16.51 -3.34
CA PHE A 37 0.93 -16.49 -2.49
C PHE A 37 0.94 -15.28 -1.54
N ILE A 38 2.06 -15.06 -0.83
CA ILE A 38 2.20 -13.97 0.13
C ILE A 38 2.06 -12.60 -0.55
N ALA A 39 2.75 -12.41 -1.69
CA ALA A 39 2.67 -11.18 -2.48
C ALA A 39 1.25 -10.94 -3.01
N SER A 40 0.60 -11.98 -3.56
CA SER A 40 -0.77 -11.88 -4.07
C SER A 40 -1.78 -11.53 -2.97
N TYR A 41 -1.59 -12.08 -1.76
CA TYR A 41 -2.45 -11.76 -0.61
C TYR A 41 -2.32 -10.28 -0.23
N ILE A 42 -1.10 -9.77 -0.08
CA ILE A 42 -0.84 -8.36 0.23
C ILE A 42 -1.35 -7.45 -0.89
N HIS A 43 -1.14 -7.83 -2.14
CA HIS A 43 -1.64 -7.11 -3.31
C HIS A 43 -3.16 -6.97 -3.28
N GLY A 44 -3.90 -8.02 -2.92
CA GLY A 44 -5.36 -7.95 -2.78
C GLY A 44 -5.81 -6.88 -1.78
N HIS A 45 -5.19 -6.81 -0.60
CA HIS A 45 -5.47 -5.77 0.39
C HIS A 45 -5.07 -4.38 -0.11
N TYR A 46 -3.89 -4.29 -0.72
CA TYR A 46 -3.33 -3.05 -1.22
C TYR A 46 -4.20 -2.40 -2.31
N SER A 47 -4.65 -3.16 -3.31
CA SER A 47 -5.46 -2.61 -4.41
C SER A 47 -6.78 -2.01 -3.93
N VAL A 48 -7.43 -2.62 -2.92
CA VAL A 48 -8.65 -2.06 -2.31
C VAL A 48 -8.37 -0.73 -1.61
N ILE A 49 -7.27 -0.66 -0.87
CA ILE A 49 -6.86 0.56 -0.16
C ILE A 49 -6.46 1.66 -1.14
N ALA A 50 -5.66 1.33 -2.15
CA ALA A 50 -5.22 2.26 -3.19
C ALA A 50 -6.42 2.88 -3.91
N ALA A 51 -7.41 2.07 -4.32
CA ALA A 51 -8.64 2.56 -4.95
C ALA A 51 -9.40 3.58 -4.07
N ASN A 52 -9.50 3.30 -2.76
CA ASN A 52 -10.16 4.20 -1.81
C ASN A 52 -9.37 5.52 -1.63
N LEU A 53 -8.05 5.44 -1.54
CA LEU A 53 -7.18 6.60 -1.32
C LEU A 53 -7.05 7.47 -2.58
N VAL A 54 -7.06 6.88 -3.78
CA VAL A 54 -7.16 7.62 -5.04
C VAL A 54 -8.44 8.43 -5.07
N HIS A 55 -9.58 7.89 -4.63
CA HIS A 55 -10.80 8.71 -4.54
C HIS A 55 -10.65 9.83 -3.51
N ALA A 56 -10.13 9.52 -2.33
CA ALA A 56 -10.01 10.46 -1.22
C ALA A 56 -9.06 11.64 -1.50
N VAL A 57 -7.96 11.43 -2.24
CA VAL A 57 -7.01 12.50 -2.55
C VAL A 57 -7.60 13.58 -3.47
N HIS A 58 -8.62 13.23 -4.27
CA HIS A 58 -9.32 14.18 -5.14
C HIS A 58 -10.43 14.97 -4.43
N CYS A 59 -10.78 14.62 -3.18
CA CYS A 59 -11.81 15.33 -2.43
C CYS A 59 -11.32 16.71 -1.98
N SER A 60 -12.12 17.76 -2.23
CA SER A 60 -11.78 19.14 -1.87
C SER A 60 -11.52 19.36 -0.37
N GLN A 61 -12.13 18.54 0.49
CA GLN A 61 -11.93 18.57 1.94
C GLN A 61 -10.48 18.20 2.34
N ASN A 62 -9.76 17.48 1.49
CA ASN A 62 -8.40 17.01 1.74
C ASN A 62 -7.32 17.86 1.04
N GLN A 63 -7.66 19.04 0.51
CA GLN A 63 -6.74 19.89 -0.26
C GLN A 63 -5.48 20.31 0.49
N ASN A 64 -5.54 20.34 1.82
CA ASN A 64 -4.42 20.73 2.68
C ASN A 64 -3.54 19.54 3.13
N ALA A 65 -3.92 18.32 2.78
CA ALA A 65 -3.13 17.13 3.11
C ALA A 65 -1.83 17.11 2.29
N ARG A 66 -0.72 16.84 2.98
CA ARG A 66 0.61 16.72 2.37
C ARG A 66 0.84 15.29 1.87
N LEU A 67 1.71 15.13 0.89
CA LEU A 67 2.12 13.82 0.38
C LEU A 67 2.51 12.83 1.49
N ALA A 68 3.32 13.27 2.45
CA ALA A 68 3.75 12.43 3.58
C ALA A 68 2.58 11.96 4.48
N GLN A 69 1.45 12.68 4.52
CA GLN A 69 0.26 12.24 5.25
C GLN A 69 -0.45 11.13 4.48
N TRP A 70 -0.54 11.24 3.16
CA TRP A 70 -1.11 10.20 2.31
C TRP A 70 -0.29 8.91 2.33
N GLN A 71 1.04 9.01 2.23
CA GLN A 71 1.94 7.85 2.34
C GLN A 71 1.79 7.14 3.69
N LYS A 72 1.74 7.90 4.79
CA LYS A 72 1.47 7.34 6.13
C LYS A 72 0.09 6.71 6.23
N GLN A 73 -0.92 7.31 5.59
CA GLN A 73 -2.27 6.77 5.55
C GLN A 73 -2.31 5.43 4.80
N THR A 74 -1.62 5.32 3.65
CA THR A 74 -1.48 4.05 2.91
C THR A 74 -0.86 2.97 3.78
N GLN A 75 0.26 3.27 4.43
CA GLN A 75 0.93 2.33 5.34
C GLN A 75 -0.01 1.89 6.47
N HIS A 76 -0.66 2.84 7.14
CA HIS A 76 -1.55 2.56 8.26
C HIS A 76 -2.73 1.68 7.84
N MET A 77 -3.39 2.00 6.74
CA MET A 77 -4.52 1.24 6.24
C MET A 77 -4.12 -0.18 5.80
N LEU A 78 -2.94 -0.35 5.18
CA LEU A 78 -2.47 -1.67 4.79
C LEU A 78 -2.13 -2.53 6.00
N MET A 79 -1.44 -1.96 6.99
CA MET A 79 -1.16 -2.62 8.26
C MET A 79 -2.46 -3.07 8.94
N GLN A 80 -3.41 -2.15 9.12
CA GLN A 80 -4.67 -2.46 9.76
C GLN A 80 -5.46 -3.52 9.00
N SER A 81 -5.57 -3.40 7.67
CA SER A 81 -6.36 -4.36 6.88
C SER A 81 -5.82 -5.78 6.95
N ILE A 82 -4.49 -5.94 6.98
CA ILE A 82 -3.82 -7.23 7.14
C ILE A 82 -3.94 -7.74 8.58
N ASP A 83 -3.74 -6.87 9.58
CA ASP A 83 -3.84 -7.26 11.00
C ASP A 83 -5.27 -7.74 11.33
N ASP A 84 -6.29 -7.07 10.80
CA ASP A 84 -7.70 -7.45 10.95
C ASP A 84 -7.97 -8.82 10.29
N ALA A 85 -7.43 -9.07 9.09
CA ALA A 85 -7.61 -10.34 8.40
C ALA A 85 -6.92 -11.51 9.12
N ILE A 86 -5.73 -11.28 9.68
CA ILE A 86 -5.02 -12.24 10.54
C ILE A 86 -5.84 -12.52 11.81
N ALA A 87 -6.37 -11.48 12.45
CA ALA A 87 -7.21 -11.63 13.65
C ALA A 87 -8.50 -12.41 13.36
N ASN A 88 -8.99 -12.36 12.12
CA ASN A 88 -10.14 -13.14 11.64
C ASN A 88 -9.78 -14.57 11.20
N ASN A 89 -8.54 -15.03 11.42
CA ASN A 89 -8.05 -16.36 11.07
C ASN A 89 -8.10 -16.68 9.56
N GLU A 90 -7.93 -15.68 8.69
CA GLU A 90 -7.87 -15.90 7.24
C GLU A 90 -6.58 -16.60 6.77
N LEU A 91 -5.54 -16.59 7.61
CA LEU A 91 -4.23 -17.18 7.31
C LEU A 91 -3.80 -18.18 8.39
N ALA A 92 -3.04 -19.19 7.99
CA ALA A 92 -2.31 -20.01 8.94
C ALA A 92 -1.22 -19.19 9.65
N VAL A 93 -0.84 -19.60 10.87
CA VAL A 93 0.13 -18.86 11.70
C VAL A 93 1.49 -18.68 11.02
N CYS A 94 1.91 -19.64 10.19
CA CYS A 94 3.17 -19.54 9.43
C CYS A 94 3.05 -18.48 8.34
N ASP A 95 1.98 -18.54 7.53
CA ASP A 95 1.73 -17.59 6.44
C ASP A 95 1.55 -16.16 6.96
N ALA A 96 0.83 -15.99 8.08
CA ALA A 96 0.65 -14.69 8.72
C ALA A 96 1.98 -14.02 9.08
N LYS A 97 2.98 -14.79 9.54
CA LYS A 97 4.32 -14.25 9.84
C LYS A 97 5.03 -13.75 8.59
N ASP A 98 4.92 -14.49 7.49
CA ASP A 98 5.57 -14.13 6.23
C ASP A 98 4.86 -12.94 5.56
N VAL A 99 3.52 -12.88 5.63
CA VAL A 99 2.73 -11.70 5.22
C VAL A 99 3.16 -10.46 5.99
N ILE A 100 3.23 -10.54 7.33
CA ILE A 100 3.69 -9.41 8.17
C ILE A 100 5.09 -8.96 7.75
N LYS A 101 6.02 -9.90 7.57
CA LYS A 101 7.40 -9.60 7.20
C LYS A 101 7.49 -8.91 5.83
N MET A 102 6.80 -9.43 4.81
CA MET A 102 6.82 -8.83 3.48
C MET A 102 6.14 -7.46 3.49
N ARG A 103 4.96 -7.33 4.13
CA ARG A 103 4.26 -6.06 4.31
C ARG A 103 5.16 -4.99 4.92
N ASP A 104 5.83 -5.30 6.03
CA ASP A 104 6.67 -4.33 6.73
C ASP A 104 7.85 -3.89 5.84
N SER A 105 8.38 -4.79 5.01
CA SER A 105 9.47 -4.49 4.08
C SER A 105 9.10 -3.48 2.99
N LEU A 106 7.83 -3.38 2.60
CA LEU A 106 7.35 -2.40 1.61
C LEU A 106 7.58 -0.96 2.05
N PHE A 107 7.57 -0.70 3.36
CA PHE A 107 7.65 0.67 3.89
C PHE A 107 9.01 0.99 4.50
N VAL A 108 9.90 0.00 4.68
CA VAL A 108 11.27 0.23 5.17
C VAL A 108 12.14 0.95 4.12
N ASN A 109 11.88 0.73 2.83
CA ASN A 109 12.67 1.33 1.73
C ASN A 109 12.06 2.63 1.15
N ASN A 110 10.86 3.03 1.58
CA ASN A 110 10.13 4.21 1.08
C ASN A 110 10.32 5.47 1.97
N ILE A 111 11.31 5.44 2.88
CA ILE A 111 11.71 6.58 3.72
C ILE A 111 13.12 7.02 3.29
N ASN A 112 13.23 7.79 2.21
CA ASN A 112 14.37 8.67 1.92
C ASN A 112 13.92 9.83 1.02
#